data_AF-A0A8T4ECJ0-F1
#
_entry.id   AF-A0A8T4ECJ0-F1
#
_cell.length_a   1.000
_cell.length_b   1.000
_cell.length_c   1.000
_cell.angle_alpha   90.00
_cell.angle_beta   90.00
_cell.angle_gamma   90.00
#
_symmetry.space_group_name_H-M   'P 1'
#
loop_
_entity.id
_entity.type
_entity.pdbx_description
1 polymer ?
#
loop_
_entity_poly.entity_id
_entity_poly.type
_entity_poly.pdbx_seq_one_letter_code
_entity_poly.pdbx_strand_id
1 'polypeptide(L)'
;MPIVELVAKKALEMNPDIGLDVVDLIVLLWMYSNPYDSHRRQLSSMRNILRMSETLQIPGGGLEVTEEELTQIVLGSLQNLKKKGFVYIQSAGVHYIKGTLTDSGVELVKRSIRTPILKRVTAEFGDNP
;
A
#
# COMPACT_ATOMS: atom_id res chain seq x y z
N MET A 1 3.84 11.56 -10.06
CA MET A 1 3.92 10.23 -9.43
C MET A 1 4.28 10.37 -7.95
N PRO A 2 3.46 9.88 -7.01
CA PRO A 2 3.79 9.75 -5.60
C PRO A 2 5.10 8.98 -5.39
N ILE A 3 5.90 9.34 -4.38
CA ILE A 3 7.16 8.64 -4.10
C ILE A 3 6.88 7.16 -3.83
N VAL A 4 5.78 6.84 -3.17
CA VAL A 4 5.41 5.45 -2.90
C VAL A 4 5.10 4.64 -4.15
N GLU A 5 4.48 5.24 -5.17
CA GLU A 5 4.24 4.55 -6.45
C GLU A 5 5.57 4.28 -7.18
N LEU A 6 6.48 5.26 -7.19
CA LEU A 6 7.83 5.08 -7.75
C LEU A 6 8.58 3.94 -7.05
N VAL A 7 8.48 3.87 -5.72
CA VAL A 7 9.13 2.83 -4.91
C VAL A 7 8.49 1.47 -5.16
N ALA A 8 7.16 1.40 -5.28
CA ALA A 8 6.45 0.18 -5.62
C ALA A 8 6.85 -0.35 -7.01
N LYS A 9 6.90 0.51 -8.04
CA LYS A 9 7.37 0.13 -9.39
C LYS A 9 8.80 -0.42 -9.35
N LYS A 10 9.70 0.25 -8.63
CA LYS A 10 11.09 -0.21 -8.49
C LYS A 10 11.22 -1.53 -7.72
N ALA A 11 10.40 -1.74 -6.70
CA ALA A 11 10.36 -3.00 -5.97
C ALA A 11 9.87 -4.15 -6.88
N LEU A 12 8.91 -3.89 -7.77
CA LEU A 12 8.44 -4.86 -8.76
C LEU A 12 9.51 -5.19 -9.80
N GLU A 13 10.22 -4.19 -10.33
CA GLU A 13 11.35 -4.40 -11.27
C GLU A 13 12.45 -5.27 -10.66
N MET A 14 12.72 -5.11 -9.37
CA MET A 14 13.72 -5.91 -8.66
C MET A 14 13.24 -7.33 -8.32
N ASN A 15 11.93 -7.55 -8.29
CA ASN A 15 11.33 -8.82 -7.93
C ASN A 15 10.15 -9.15 -8.86
N PRO A 16 10.40 -9.46 -10.14
CA PRO A 16 9.33 -9.62 -11.14
C PRO A 16 8.40 -10.82 -10.84
N ASP A 17 8.91 -11.86 -10.16
CA ASP A 17 8.18 -13.11 -9.93
C ASP A 17 7.41 -13.16 -8.59
N ILE A 18 7.28 -12.04 -7.86
CA ILE A 18 6.56 -12.03 -6.57
C ILE A 18 5.05 -12.20 -6.73
N GLY A 19 4.56 -12.03 -7.97
CA GLY A 19 3.15 -12.11 -8.33
C GLY A 19 2.28 -11.09 -7.59
N LEU A 20 2.85 -9.93 -7.25
CA LEU A 20 2.14 -8.75 -6.75
C LEU A 20 2.13 -7.71 -7.87
N ASP A 21 1.07 -6.91 -7.93
CA ASP A 21 1.06 -5.75 -8.80
C ASP A 21 1.56 -4.48 -8.06
N VAL A 22 1.57 -3.35 -8.77
CA VAL A 22 2.01 -2.07 -8.21
C VAL A 22 1.08 -1.63 -7.05
N VAL A 23 -0.22 -1.88 -7.13
CA VAL A 23 -1.20 -1.51 -6.10
C VAL A 23 -0.97 -2.36 -4.84
N ASP A 24 -0.73 -3.66 -4.99
CA ASP A 24 -0.36 -4.57 -3.91
C ASP A 24 0.89 -4.10 -3.18
N LEU A 25 1.92 -3.68 -3.92
CA LEU A 25 3.13 -3.14 -3.32
C LEU A 25 2.88 -1.81 -2.61
N ILE A 26 2.07 -0.91 -3.18
CA ILE A 26 1.68 0.33 -2.52
C ILE A 26 0.93 0.03 -1.21
N VAL A 27 -0.03 -0.90 -1.22
CA VAL A 27 -0.80 -1.30 -0.03
C VAL A 27 0.10 -1.99 0.99
N LEU A 28 1.05 -2.81 0.57
CA LEU A 28 2.04 -3.43 1.45
C LEU A 28 2.93 -2.37 2.12
N LEU A 29 3.35 -1.35 1.37
CA LEU A 29 4.11 -0.22 1.90
C LEU A 29 3.30 0.65 2.85
N TRP A 30 2.02 0.84 2.55
CA TRP A 30 1.08 1.48 3.47
C TRP A 30 0.90 0.67 4.76
N MET A 31 0.89 -0.65 4.67
CA MET A 31 0.87 -1.54 5.84
C MET A 31 2.19 -1.52 6.61
N TYR A 32 3.30 -1.14 5.97
CA TYR A 32 4.60 -1.00 6.61
C TYR A 32 4.79 0.38 7.26
N SER A 33 4.20 1.43 6.69
CA SER A 33 4.52 2.82 7.00
C SER A 33 4.09 3.34 8.37
N ASN A 34 3.42 2.51 9.18
CA ASN A 34 3.02 2.91 10.53
C ASN A 34 3.03 1.71 11.49
N PRO A 35 4.14 1.45 12.20
CA PRO A 35 4.24 0.35 13.15
C PRO A 35 3.60 0.64 14.52
N TYR A 36 3.12 1.86 14.77
CA TYR A 36 2.69 2.31 16.10
C TYR A 36 1.17 2.53 16.27
N ASP A 37 0.38 2.44 15.20
CA ASP A 37 -1.07 2.66 15.28
C ASP A 37 -1.84 1.35 15.47
N SER A 38 -2.18 1.03 16.73
CA SER A 38 -3.32 0.21 17.23
C SER A 38 -3.79 -1.05 16.44
N HIS A 39 -2.96 -1.56 15.55
CA HIS A 39 -3.31 -2.35 14.37
C HIS A 39 -4.38 -1.73 13.46
N ARG A 40 -4.84 -0.49 13.70
CA ARG A 40 -5.95 0.15 12.96
C ARG A 40 -5.37 1.12 11.93
N ARG A 41 -5.78 1.00 10.68
CA ARG A 41 -5.36 1.91 9.60
C ARG A 41 -6.55 2.58 8.94
N GLN A 42 -6.45 3.89 8.71
CA GLN A 42 -7.50 4.66 8.04
C GLN A 42 -7.42 4.54 6.53
N LEU A 43 -8.51 4.08 5.90
CA LEU A 43 -8.60 3.95 4.44
C LEU A 43 -8.50 5.30 3.71
N SER A 44 -8.82 6.42 4.35
CA SER A 44 -8.65 7.78 3.81
C SER A 44 -7.22 8.04 3.34
N SER A 45 -6.22 7.70 4.15
CA SER A 45 -4.79 7.86 3.81
C SER A 45 -4.42 7.11 2.52
N MET A 46 -4.84 5.84 2.43
CA MET A 46 -4.61 5.01 1.24
C MET A 46 -5.37 5.54 0.02
N ARG A 47 -6.65 5.93 0.17
CA ARG A 47 -7.45 6.50 -0.94
C ARG A 47 -6.80 7.76 -1.51
N ASN A 48 -6.24 8.63 -0.66
CA ASN A 48 -5.53 9.83 -1.13
C ASN A 48 -4.30 9.48 -1.96
N ILE A 49 -3.50 8.50 -1.53
CA ILE A 49 -2.34 8.02 -2.28
C ILE A 49 -2.75 7.41 -3.62
N LEU A 50 -3.78 6.57 -3.63
CA LEU A 50 -4.28 5.96 -4.88
C LEU A 50 -4.84 7.00 -5.85
N ARG A 51 -5.52 8.05 -5.38
CA ARG A 51 -5.98 9.16 -6.22
C ARG A 51 -4.83 9.88 -6.93
N MET A 52 -3.69 10.01 -6.26
CA MET A 52 -2.50 10.65 -6.79
C MET A 52 -1.67 9.72 -7.68
N SER A 53 -1.95 8.41 -7.65
CA SER A 53 -1.22 7.39 -8.40
C SER A 53 -1.52 7.47 -9.89
N GLU A 54 -0.48 7.56 -10.70
CA GLU A 54 -0.60 7.58 -12.16
C GLU A 54 -1.11 6.24 -12.70
N THR A 55 -0.85 5.14 -11.99
CA THR A 55 -1.31 3.79 -12.35
C THR A 55 -2.84 3.69 -12.45
N LEU A 56 -3.58 4.52 -11.69
CA LEU A 56 -5.05 4.54 -11.73
C LEU A 56 -5.62 5.68 -12.57
N GLN A 57 -4.78 6.60 -13.06
CA GLN A 57 -5.22 7.72 -13.87
C GLN A 57 -5.51 7.27 -15.31
N ILE A 58 -6.55 7.84 -15.90
CA ILE A 58 -6.84 7.68 -17.32
C ILE A 58 -5.90 8.56 -18.16
N PRO A 59 -5.61 8.17 -19.41
CA PRO A 59 -4.89 9.02 -20.35
C PRO A 59 -5.59 10.39 -20.46
N GLY A 60 -4.89 11.47 -20.08
CA GLY A 60 -5.47 12.81 -19.97
C GLY A 60 -5.51 13.40 -18.55
N GLY A 61 -5.06 12.65 -17.53
CA GLY A 61 -4.83 13.18 -16.17
C GLY A 61 -6.05 13.19 -15.25
N GLY A 62 -7.13 12.50 -15.63
CA GLY A 62 -8.32 12.30 -14.80
C GLY A 62 -8.25 11.01 -13.99
N LEU A 63 -9.04 10.95 -12.92
CA LEU A 63 -9.35 9.72 -12.20
C LEU A 63 -10.86 9.51 -12.24
N GLU A 64 -11.33 8.52 -12.99
CA GLU A 64 -12.76 8.17 -13.07
C GLU A 64 -13.05 7.01 -12.10
N VAL A 65 -12.65 7.18 -10.84
CA VAL A 65 -12.81 6.16 -9.79
C VAL A 65 -13.41 6.81 -8.55
N THR A 66 -14.55 6.29 -8.12
CA THR A 66 -15.27 6.71 -6.92
C THR A 66 -14.52 6.32 -5.64
N GLU A 67 -14.90 6.93 -4.51
CA GLU A 67 -14.32 6.53 -3.21
C GLU A 67 -14.60 5.08 -2.84
N GLU A 68 -15.75 4.56 -3.25
CA GLU A 68 -16.16 3.19 -3.01
C GLU A 68 -15.32 2.23 -3.84
N GLU A 69 -15.10 2.53 -5.12
CA GLU A 69 -14.21 1.73 -5.98
C GLU A 69 -12.76 1.74 -5.48
N LEU A 70 -12.23 2.90 -5.07
CA LEU A 70 -10.91 2.98 -4.44
C LEU A 70 -10.84 2.12 -3.16
N THR A 71 -11.91 2.10 -2.38
CA THR A 71 -12.00 1.23 -1.19
C THR A 71 -11.96 -0.24 -1.59
N GLN A 72 -12.74 -0.64 -2.60
CA GLN A 72 -12.75 -2.03 -3.09
C GLN A 72 -11.38 -2.44 -3.66
N ILE A 73 -10.67 -1.55 -4.34
CA ILE A 73 -9.30 -1.80 -4.83
C ILE A 73 -8.37 -2.12 -3.65
N VAL A 74 -8.39 -1.30 -2.59
CA VAL A 74 -7.56 -1.53 -1.39
C VAL A 74 -7.93 -2.84 -0.70
N LEU A 75 -9.23 -3.13 -0.55
CA LEU A 75 -9.70 -4.37 0.07
C LEU A 75 -9.34 -5.61 -0.75
N GLY A 76 -9.46 -5.54 -2.07
CA GLY A 76 -9.06 -6.60 -3.00
C GLY A 76 -7.57 -6.90 -2.91
N SER A 77 -6.74 -5.85 -2.89
CA SER A 77 -5.30 -5.96 -2.71
C SER A 77 -4.92 -6.57 -1.36
N LEU A 78 -5.53 -6.12 -0.25
CA LEU A 78 -5.28 -6.72 1.07
C LEU A 78 -5.66 -8.19 1.13
N GLN A 79 -6.73 -8.59 0.43
CA GLN A 79 -7.12 -9.98 0.33
C GLN A 79 -6.09 -10.79 -0.49
N ASN A 80 -5.50 -10.21 -1.54
CA ASN A 80 -4.42 -10.85 -2.29
C ASN A 80 -3.16 -11.02 -1.44
N LEU A 81 -2.73 -9.95 -0.75
CA LEU A 81 -1.59 -9.97 0.17
C LEU A 81 -1.80 -10.98 1.31
N LYS A 82 -3.03 -11.11 1.82
CA LYS A 82 -3.39 -12.12 2.83
C LYS A 82 -3.26 -13.54 2.29
N LYS A 83 -3.77 -13.81 1.08
CA LYS A 83 -3.64 -15.12 0.42
C LYS A 83 -2.18 -15.52 0.20
N LYS A 84 -1.31 -14.53 -0.07
CA LYS A 84 0.14 -14.72 -0.22
C LYS A 84 0.91 -14.74 1.11
N GLY A 85 0.22 -14.53 2.24
CA GLY A 85 0.80 -14.62 3.57
C GLY A 85 1.66 -13.41 3.96
N PHE A 86 1.53 -12.25 3.31
CA PHE A 86 2.29 -11.04 3.63
C PHE A 86 1.64 -10.16 4.70
N VAL A 87 0.32 -10.33 4.92
CA VAL A 87 -0.44 -9.58 5.94
C VAL A 87 -1.38 -10.50 6.70
N TYR A 88 -1.62 -10.16 7.96
CA TYR A 88 -2.71 -10.68 8.77
C TYR A 88 -3.80 -9.60 8.90
N ILE A 89 -5.02 -9.91 8.46
CA ILE A 89 -6.17 -9.01 8.57
C ILE A 89 -7.16 -9.60 9.58
N GLN A 90 -7.35 -8.89 10.69
CA GLN A 90 -8.32 -9.23 11.73
C GLN A 90 -9.72 -8.78 11.34
N SER A 91 -9.87 -7.55 10.85
CA SER A 91 -11.14 -7.02 10.37
C SER A 91 -10.92 -5.94 9.31
N ALA A 92 -11.90 -5.78 8.42
CA ALA A 92 -11.90 -4.73 7.40
C ALA A 92 -13.29 -4.09 7.34
N GLY A 93 -13.35 -2.77 7.46
CA GLY A 93 -14.57 -1.98 7.32
C GLY A 93 -14.38 -0.87 6.28
N VAL A 94 -15.39 -0.02 6.13
CA VAL A 94 -15.43 1.04 5.10
C VAL A 94 -14.50 2.21 5.42
N HIS A 95 -14.19 2.43 6.71
CA HIS A 95 -13.36 3.55 7.16
C HIS A 95 -11.97 3.13 7.62
N TYR A 96 -11.86 1.94 8.19
CA TYR A 96 -10.62 1.46 8.78
C TYR A 96 -10.46 -0.05 8.64
N ILE A 97 -9.21 -0.47 8.69
CA ILE A 97 -8.79 -1.86 8.61
C ILE A 97 -7.97 -2.19 9.84
N LYS A 98 -8.21 -3.36 10.43
CA LYS A 98 -7.41 -3.88 11.52
C LYS A 98 -6.52 -5.02 11.01
N GLY A 99 -5.21 -4.79 10.96
CA GLY A 99 -4.26 -5.77 10.44
C GLY A 99 -2.80 -5.40 10.67
N THR A 100 -1.92 -6.35 10.40
CA THR A 100 -0.47 -6.20 10.53
C THR A 100 0.24 -6.92 9.40
N LEU A 101 1.50 -6.55 9.15
CA LEU A 101 2.39 -7.36 8.34
C LEU A 101 2.74 -8.65 9.07
N THR A 102 2.94 -9.72 8.30
CA THR A 102 3.62 -10.93 8.77
C THR A 102 5.13 -10.75 8.67
N ASP A 103 5.91 -11.66 9.25
CA ASP A 103 7.37 -11.64 9.13
C ASP A 103 7.83 -11.70 7.67
N SER A 104 7.16 -12.48 6.83
CA SER A 104 7.44 -12.55 5.39
C SER A 104 7.12 -11.23 4.67
N GLY A 105 6.04 -10.55 5.05
CA GLY A 105 5.72 -9.22 4.52
C GLY A 105 6.75 -8.16 4.90
N VAL A 106 7.19 -8.16 6.16
CA VAL A 106 8.27 -7.27 6.64
C VAL A 106 9.57 -7.54 5.89
N GLU A 107 9.94 -8.81 5.74
CA GLU A 107 11.17 -9.20 5.06
C GLU A 107 11.15 -8.82 3.56
N LEU A 108 10.02 -9.01 2.89
CA LEU A 108 9.84 -8.60 1.49
C LEU A 108 10.09 -7.09 1.33
N VAL A 109 9.50 -6.26 2.19
CA VAL A 109 9.70 -4.81 2.15
C VAL A 109 11.16 -4.44 2.38
N LYS A 110 11.81 -5.03 3.39
CA LYS A 110 13.22 -4.75 3.72
C LYS A 110 14.20 -5.18 2.64
N ARG A 111 13.96 -6.31 1.97
CA ARG A 111 14.78 -6.79 0.84
C ARG A 111 14.59 -5.95 -0.41
N SER A 112 13.39 -5.44 -0.61
CA SER A 112 13.04 -4.71 -1.84
C SER A 112 13.42 -3.24 -1.78
N ILE A 113 13.49 -2.64 -0.58
CA ILE A 113 13.65 -1.18 -0.43
C ILE A 113 14.69 -0.84 0.63
N ARG A 114 15.66 0.00 0.24
CA ARG A 114 16.70 0.52 1.16
C ARG A 114 16.08 1.45 2.22
N THR A 115 16.59 1.36 3.44
CA THR A 115 16.10 2.09 4.63
C THR A 115 15.90 3.61 4.46
N PRO A 116 16.76 4.37 3.76
CA PRO A 116 16.55 5.82 3.57
C PRO A 116 15.33 6.15 2.72
N ILE A 117 14.97 5.27 1.77
CA ILE A 117 13.82 5.43 0.88
C ILE A 117 12.54 5.10 1.65
N LEU A 118 12.57 4.08 2.50
CA LEU A 118 11.47 3.72 3.40
C LEU A 118 10.98 4.88 4.26
N LYS A 119 11.91 5.69 4.83
CA LYS A 119 11.54 6.88 5.63
C LYS A 119 10.80 7.95 4.84
N ARG A 120 11.06 8.08 3.53
CA ARG A 120 10.35 9.04 2.67
C ARG A 120 8.95 8.53 2.32
N VAL A 121 8.83 7.23 2.08
CA VAL A 121 7.55 6.56 1.85
C VAL A 121 6.65 6.67 3.09
N THR A 122 7.20 6.48 4.29
CA THR A 122 6.40 6.58 5.52
C THR A 122 5.84 7.99 5.73
N ALA A 123 6.63 9.02 5.48
CA ALA A 123 6.19 10.42 5.58
C ALA A 123 5.04 10.76 4.62
N GLU A 124 5.00 10.15 3.44
CA GLU A 124 3.97 10.39 2.43
C GLU A 124 2.60 9.82 2.81
N PHE A 125 2.56 8.76 3.61
CA PHE A 125 1.32 8.21 4.16
C PHE A 125 0.76 9.02 5.35
N GLY A 126 1.49 10.04 5.80
CA GLY A 126 1.13 10.91 6.91
C GLY A 126 1.70 10.44 8.24
N ASP A 127 2.94 10.84 8.54
CA ASP A 127 3.35 11.14 9.91
C ASP A 127 2.85 12.57 10.20
N ASN A 128 1.64 12.72 10.74
CA ASN A 128 1.24 13.97 11.39
C ASN A 128 1.52 13.78 12.89
N PRO A 129 2.59 14.38 13.46
CA PRO A 129 2.68 14.56 14.90
C PRO A 129 1.54 15.46 15.42
#